data_AF-N8UVK0-F1
#
_entry.id   AF-N8UVK0-F1
#
_cell.length_a   1.000
_cell.length_b   1.000
_cell.length_c   1.000
_cell.angle_alpha   90.00
_cell.angle_beta   90.00
_cell.angle_gamma   90.00
#
_symmetry.space_group_name_H-M   'P 1'
#
loop_
_entity.id
_entity.type
_entity.pdbx_description
1 polymer ?
#
loop_
_entity_poly.entity_id
_entity_poly.type
_entity_poly.pdbx_seq_one_letter_code
_entity_poly.pdbx_strand_id
1 'polypeptide(L)'
;MQKQRYTTPFAQYMGKDINGFYHVRLGPKIYLLKVSLNYTPEFDTEFFGGIQAAPFDWHSVLVKDTSVSEPRPITPDELAIKWLKGNLKKIINYQRAIKRNANSQTMRYSKEQCMDFRNAQYNGA
;
A
#
# COMPACT_ATOMS: atom_id res chain seq x y z
N MET A 1 -18.95 -28.16 -25.12
CA MET A 1 -17.95 -27.07 -25.02
C MET A 1 -17.54 -26.90 -23.56
N GLN A 2 -16.32 -27.24 -23.18
CA GLN A 2 -15.79 -26.90 -21.85
C GLN A 2 -15.62 -25.38 -21.76
N LYS A 3 -16.32 -24.74 -20.81
CA LYS A 3 -16.12 -23.32 -20.51
C LYS A 3 -14.72 -23.14 -19.93
N GLN A 4 -13.81 -22.54 -20.68
CA GLN A 4 -12.52 -22.11 -20.14
C GLN A 4 -12.79 -21.07 -19.05
N ARG A 5 -12.49 -21.41 -17.80
CA ARG A 5 -12.54 -20.47 -16.68
C ARG A 5 -11.19 -19.75 -16.64
N TYR A 6 -11.15 -18.50 -17.08
CA TYR A 6 -10.02 -17.62 -16.84
C TYR A 6 -9.88 -17.44 -15.32
N THR A 7 -9.00 -18.22 -14.70
CA THR A 7 -8.82 -18.31 -13.24
C THR A 7 -7.87 -17.23 -12.72
N THR A 8 -7.11 -16.59 -13.61
CA THR A 8 -6.12 -15.59 -13.23
C THR A 8 -6.82 -14.24 -12.99
N PRO A 9 -6.74 -13.67 -11.78
CA PRO A 9 -7.35 -12.38 -11.49
C PRO A 9 -6.67 -11.27 -12.29
N PHE A 10 -7.46 -10.30 -12.77
CA PHE A 10 -6.93 -9.13 -13.49
C PHE A 10 -5.97 -8.33 -12.61
N ALA A 11 -6.24 -8.23 -11.31
CA ALA A 11 -5.46 -7.43 -10.38
C ALA A 11 -4.91 -8.30 -9.25
N GLN A 12 -3.59 -8.26 -9.03
CA GLN A 12 -2.93 -9.06 -8.01
C GLN A 12 -1.78 -8.31 -7.36
N TYR A 13 -1.77 -8.28 -6.03
CA TYR A 13 -0.60 -7.84 -5.27
C TYR A 13 0.43 -8.96 -5.22
N MET A 14 1.67 -8.68 -5.62
CA MET A 14 2.76 -9.66 -5.69
C MET A 14 3.75 -9.54 -4.54
N GLY A 15 3.65 -8.50 -3.71
CA GLY A 15 4.53 -8.28 -2.57
C GLY A 15 5.20 -6.92 -2.57
N LYS A 16 6.01 -6.68 -1.53
CA LYS A 16 6.87 -5.50 -1.42
C LYS A 16 8.32 -5.98 -1.39
N ASP A 17 9.16 -5.43 -2.24
CA ASP A 17 10.57 -5.79 -2.30
C ASP A 17 11.41 -5.11 -1.20
N ILE A 18 12.67 -5.51 -1.11
CA ILE A 18 13.66 -4.95 -0.18
C ILE A 18 13.93 -3.46 -0.40
N ASN A 19 13.74 -2.98 -1.63
CA ASN A 19 13.97 -1.59 -2.02
C ASN A 19 12.75 -0.69 -1.73
N GLY A 20 11.66 -1.31 -1.28
CA GLY A 20 10.42 -0.67 -0.85
C GLY A 20 9.39 -0.48 -1.95
N PHE A 21 9.54 -1.09 -3.12
CA PHE A 21 8.52 -1.07 -4.17
C PHE A 21 7.43 -2.10 -3.88
N TYR A 22 6.18 -1.68 -4.04
CA TYR A 22 5.02 -2.54 -4.12
C TYR A 22 4.89 -3.05 -5.55
N HIS A 23 4.85 -4.37 -5.72
CA HIS A 23 4.67 -5.02 -7.01
C HIS A 23 3.19 -5.37 -7.17
N VAL A 24 2.55 -4.79 -8.18
CA VAL A 24 1.12 -4.97 -8.47
C VAL A 24 0.96 -5.35 -9.93
N ARG A 25 0.44 -6.55 -10.18
CA ARG A 25 0.06 -7.00 -11.52
C ARG A 25 -1.33 -6.46 -11.86
N LEU A 26 -1.46 -5.81 -13.00
CA LEU A 26 -2.73 -5.43 -13.62
C LEU A 26 -2.73 -5.94 -15.06
N GLY A 27 -3.53 -6.97 -15.33
CA GLY A 27 -3.58 -7.67 -16.61
C GLY A 27 -2.23 -8.33 -16.95
N PRO A 28 -1.61 -8.01 -18.10
CA PRO A 28 -0.33 -8.58 -18.50
C PRO A 28 0.88 -7.90 -17.83
N LYS A 29 0.74 -6.67 -17.34
CA LYS A 29 1.85 -5.85 -16.85
C LYS A 29 1.96 -5.86 -15.34
N ILE A 30 3.16 -5.61 -14.84
CA ILE A 30 3.47 -5.46 -13.42
C ILE A 30 3.95 -4.02 -13.19
N TYR A 31 3.31 -3.36 -12.23
CA TYR A 31 3.61 -1.98 -11.85
C TYR A 31 4.33 -1.99 -10.50
N LEU A 32 5.41 -1.23 -10.42
CA LEU A 32 6.26 -1.09 -9.25
C LEU A 32 6.16 0.34 -8.75
N LEU A 33 5.67 0.50 -7.52
CA LEU A 33 5.42 1.80 -6.91
C LEU A 33 6.09 1.90 -5.55
N LYS A 34 6.80 2.99 -5.30
CA LYS A 34 7.43 3.24 -4.00
C LYS A 34 6.63 4.28 -3.24
N VAL A 35 5.93 3.84 -2.19
CA VAL A 35 5.21 4.72 -1.26
C VAL A 35 5.52 4.35 0.19
N SER A 36 5.58 5.35 1.06
CA SER A 36 5.83 5.16 2.50
C SER A 36 4.54 4.75 3.22
N LEU A 37 4.56 4.56 4.55
CA LEU A 37 3.33 4.37 5.34
C LEU A 37 2.62 5.69 5.68
N ASN A 38 3.28 6.83 5.50
CA ASN A 38 2.78 8.18 5.82
C ASN A 38 1.79 8.67 4.78
N TYR A 39 0.82 9.52 5.16
CA TYR A 39 -0.13 10.07 4.20
C TYR A 39 0.60 10.72 3.01
N THR A 40 0.25 10.32 1.79
CA THR A 40 0.95 10.74 0.57
C THR A 40 -0.06 11.48 -0.34
N PRO A 41 0.06 12.81 -0.49
CA PRO A 41 -0.78 13.59 -1.41
C PRO A 41 -0.70 13.06 -2.84
N GLU A 42 -1.72 13.30 -3.66
CA GLU A 42 -1.89 12.75 -5.03
C GLU A 42 -2.04 11.22 -5.12
N PHE A 43 -1.68 10.48 -4.06
CA PHE A 43 -1.91 9.05 -3.94
C PHE A 43 -3.13 8.74 -3.06
N ASP A 44 -3.12 9.21 -1.82
CA ASP A 44 -4.18 8.98 -0.84
C ASP A 44 -5.38 9.91 -1.07
N THR A 45 -6.59 9.40 -0.82
CA THR A 45 -7.83 10.18 -1.01
C THR A 45 -8.08 11.18 0.11
N GLU A 46 -7.82 10.77 1.36
CA GLU A 46 -8.19 11.54 2.55
C GLU A 46 -7.04 11.53 3.56
N PHE A 47 -6.84 12.67 4.22
CA PHE A 47 -5.88 12.84 5.30
C PHE A 47 -6.59 12.77 6.65
N PHE A 48 -6.24 11.78 7.46
CA PHE A 48 -6.82 11.57 8.80
C PHE A 48 -5.89 12.04 9.93
N GLY A 49 -4.97 12.96 9.64
CA GLY A 49 -3.92 13.39 10.57
C GLY A 49 -2.66 12.50 10.53
N GLY A 50 -1.60 12.95 11.20
CA GLY A 50 -0.29 12.29 11.25
C GLY A 50 0.75 12.89 10.30
N ILE A 51 1.82 12.13 10.06
CA ILE A 51 2.95 12.60 9.23
C ILE A 51 2.56 12.55 7.75
N GLN A 52 2.86 13.63 7.05
CA GLN A 52 2.69 13.77 5.60
C GLN A 52 4.01 13.50 4.88
N ALA A 53 3.96 12.74 3.79
CA ALA A 53 5.05 12.57 2.84
C ALA A 53 4.93 13.57 1.68
N ALA A 54 5.98 13.67 0.87
CA ALA A 54 5.93 14.43 -0.36
C ALA A 54 4.81 13.93 -1.30
N PRO A 55 4.21 14.81 -2.14
CA PRO A 55 3.24 14.40 -3.15
C PRO A 55 3.77 13.28 -4.04
N PHE A 56 2.92 12.33 -4.38
CA PHE A 56 3.31 11.19 -5.20
C PHE A 56 3.44 11.59 -6.68
N ASP A 57 4.63 11.42 -7.25
CA ASP A 57 4.84 11.56 -8.68
C ASP A 57 4.50 10.26 -9.42
N TRP A 58 3.49 10.32 -10.26
CA TRP A 58 3.05 9.20 -11.08
C TRP A 58 4.06 8.80 -12.17
N HIS A 59 4.98 9.68 -12.58
CA HIS A 59 6.02 9.34 -13.55
C HIS A 59 7.15 8.51 -12.93
N SER A 60 7.24 8.46 -11.60
CA SER A 60 8.18 7.60 -10.87
C SER A 60 7.79 6.11 -10.90
N VAL A 61 6.61 5.77 -11.42
CA VAL A 61 6.14 4.38 -11.52
C VAL A 61 6.94 3.62 -12.56
N LEU A 62 7.44 2.45 -12.16
CA LEU A 62 8.10 1.54 -13.08
C LEU A 62 7.13 0.46 -13.53
N VAL A 63 7.30 0.01 -14.77
CA VAL A 63 6.47 -1.00 -15.42
C VAL A 63 7.39 -2.12 -15.91
N LYS A 64 6.94 -3.35 -15.68
CA LYS A 64 7.49 -4.54 -16.31
C LYS A 64 6.41 -5.16 -17.20
N ASP A 65 6.74 -5.40 -18.46
CA ASP A 65 5.81 -6.02 -19.41
C ASP A 65 5.61 -7.52 -19.10
N THR A 66 6.59 -8.18 -18.47
CA THR A 66 6.50 -9.55 -17.95
C THR A 66 7.21 -9.67 -16.59
N SER A 67 7.14 -10.82 -15.92
CA SER A 67 7.85 -11.03 -14.64
C SER A 67 9.37 -10.96 -14.78
N VAL A 68 9.89 -11.30 -15.95
CA VAL A 68 11.33 -11.39 -16.26
C VAL A 68 11.88 -10.13 -16.93
N SER A 69 11.02 -9.27 -17.46
CA SER A 69 11.47 -8.05 -18.13
C SER A 69 12.09 -7.05 -17.16
N GLU A 70 13.05 -6.28 -17.68
CA GLU A 70 13.62 -5.16 -16.95
C GLU A 70 12.56 -4.07 -16.66
N PRO A 71 12.62 -3.39 -15.51
CA PRO A 71 11.72 -2.28 -15.23
C PRO A 71 12.05 -1.08 -16.11
N ARG A 72 11.03 -0.52 -16.76
CA ARG A 72 11.09 0.75 -17.50
C ARG A 72 10.18 1.80 -16.86
N PRO A 73 10.40 3.10 -17.08
CA PRO A 73 9.44 4.11 -16.66
C PRO A 73 8.09 3.92 -17.37
N ILE A 74 7.01 4.32 -16.68
CA ILE A 74 5.67 4.35 -17.24
C ILE A 74 5.58 5.37 -18.39
N THR A 75 4.85 5.04 -19.46
CA THR A 75 4.61 6.00 -20.54
C THR A 75 3.41 6.91 -20.25
N PRO A 76 3.34 8.11 -20.84
CA PRO A 76 2.18 8.99 -20.69
C PRO A 76 0.86 8.34 -21.12
N ASP A 77 0.89 7.52 -22.18
CA ASP A 77 -0.28 6.79 -22.68
C ASP A 77 -0.79 5.75 -21.67
N GLU A 78 0.14 5.02 -21.02
CA GLU A 78 -0.21 4.09 -19.94
C GLU A 78 -0.80 4.83 -18.75
N LEU A 79 -0.27 6.01 -18.43
CA LEU A 79 -0.74 6.82 -17.31
C LEU A 79 -2.11 7.45 -17.56
N ALA A 80 -2.46 7.72 -18.82
CA ALA A 80 -3.76 8.22 -19.26
C ALA A 80 -4.88 7.18 -19.11
N ILE A 81 -4.55 5.90 -18.87
CA ILE A 81 -5.53 4.84 -18.65
C ILE A 81 -6.34 5.12 -17.38
N LYS A 82 -7.63 5.42 -17.56
CA LYS A 82 -8.55 5.85 -16.49
C LYS A 82 -8.58 4.91 -15.28
N TRP A 83 -8.53 3.60 -15.50
CA TRP A 83 -8.64 2.61 -14.42
C TRP A 83 -7.31 2.36 -13.69
N LEU A 84 -6.16 2.78 -14.24
CA LEU A 84 -4.85 2.40 -13.72
C LEU A 84 -4.61 2.97 -12.32
N LYS A 85 -4.67 4.30 -12.18
CA LYS A 85 -4.42 5.00 -10.92
C LYS A 85 -5.34 4.50 -9.80
N GLY A 86 -6.63 4.35 -10.08
CA GLY A 86 -7.62 3.88 -9.11
C GLY A 86 -7.34 2.46 -8.59
N ASN A 87 -6.96 1.53 -9.48
CA ASN A 87 -6.64 0.16 -9.08
C ASN A 87 -5.34 0.09 -8.26
N LEU A 88 -4.30 0.81 -8.68
CA LEU A 88 -3.03 0.86 -7.95
C LEU A 88 -3.22 1.45 -6.54
N LYS A 89 -3.93 2.58 -6.44
CA LYS A 89 -4.31 3.19 -5.15
C LYS A 89 -5.02 2.20 -4.25
N LYS A 90 -6.08 1.55 -4.75
CA LYS A 90 -6.90 0.61 -3.98
C LYS A 90 -6.06 -0.54 -3.40
N ILE A 91 -5.24 -1.17 -4.23
CA ILE A 91 -4.44 -2.34 -3.82
C ILE A 91 -3.37 -1.94 -2.81
N ILE A 92 -2.63 -0.87 -3.10
CA ILE A 92 -1.52 -0.45 -2.24
C ILE A 92 -2.03 0.11 -0.93
N ASN A 93 -3.11 0.90 -0.93
CA ASN A 93 -3.68 1.43 0.31
C ASN A 93 -4.28 0.35 1.19
N TYR A 94 -4.86 -0.70 0.60
CA TYR A 94 -5.26 -1.88 1.37
C TYR A 94 -4.07 -2.52 2.10
N GLN A 95 -2.94 -2.71 1.40
CA GLN A 95 -1.72 -3.25 2.01
C GLN A 95 -1.11 -2.32 3.07
N ARG A 96 -1.16 -1.00 2.85
CA ARG A 96 -0.71 -0.01 3.83
C ARG A 96 -1.61 0.01 5.07
N ALA A 97 -2.92 -0.14 4.90
CA ALA A 97 -3.86 -0.26 6.02
C ALA A 97 -3.56 -1.49 6.88
N ILE A 98 -3.33 -2.66 6.27
CA ILE A 98 -2.90 -3.87 6.99
C ILE A 98 -1.61 -3.60 7.79
N LYS A 99 -0.60 -2.98 7.17
CA LYS A 99 0.67 -2.67 7.85
C LYS A 99 0.51 -1.64 8.97
N ARG A 100 -0.31 -0.60 8.78
CA ARG A 100 -0.61 0.39 9.83
C ARG A 100 -1.30 -0.27 11.02
N ASN A 101 -2.25 -1.17 10.77
CA ASN A 101 -2.95 -1.91 11.83
C ASN A 101 -2.00 -2.85 12.59
N ALA A 102 -1.07 -3.51 11.90
CA ALA A 102 -0.06 -4.33 12.56
C ALA A 102 0.83 -3.47 13.48
N ASN A 103 1.24 -2.28 13.04
CA ASN A 103 2.08 -1.36 13.81
C ASN A 103 1.33 -0.67 14.98
N SER A 104 0.02 -0.46 14.86
CA SER A 104 -0.77 0.10 15.97
C SER A 104 -1.05 -0.93 17.06
N GLN A 105 -1.10 -2.22 16.71
CA GLN A 105 -1.32 -3.31 17.68
C GLN A 105 -0.09 -3.62 18.54
N THR A 106 1.12 -3.16 18.16
CA THR A 106 2.37 -3.43 18.90
C THR A 106 2.52 -2.71 20.24
N MET A 107 1.58 -1.86 20.65
CA MET A 107 1.57 -1.26 22.00
C MET A 107 0.19 -1.39 22.64
N ARG A 108 -0.16 -2.62 23.06
CA ARG A 108 -1.14 -2.79 24.14
C ARG A 108 -0.35 -2.82 25.44
N TYR A 109 -0.67 -1.91 26.35
CA TYR A 109 -0.16 -1.98 27.71
C TYR A 109 -0.40 -3.39 28.26
N SER A 110 0.60 -3.97 28.94
CA SER A 110 0.40 -5.24 29.62
C SER A 110 -0.70 -5.08 30.67
N LYS A 111 -1.32 -6.19 31.09
CA LYS A 111 -2.35 -6.16 32.15
C LYS A 111 -1.82 -5.47 33.41
N GLU A 112 -0.54 -5.66 33.72
CA GLU A 112 0.17 -5.03 34.84
C GLU A 112 0.30 -3.51 34.63
N GLN A 113 0.73 -3.05 33.45
CA GLN A 113 0.80 -1.62 33.14
C GLN A 113 -0.56 -0.92 33.23
N CYS A 114 -1.64 -1.60 32.82
CA CYS A 114 -3.00 -1.08 33.00
C CYS A 114 -3.41 -1.00 34.48
N MET A 115 -3.02 -1.99 35.29
CA MET A 115 -3.28 -1.99 36.74
C MET A 115 -2.47 -0.89 37.44
N ASP A 116 -1.19 -0.73 37.09
CA ASP A 116 -0.32 0.30 37.66
C ASP A 116 -0.81 1.71 37.35
N PHE A 117 -1.24 1.97 36.10
CA PHE A 117 -1.84 3.25 35.73
C PHE A 117 -3.11 3.53 36.55
N ARG A 118 -3.98 2.52 36.70
CA ARG A 118 -5.20 2.65 37.51
C ARG A 118 -4.88 2.91 38.97
N ASN A 119 -3.93 2.17 39.56
CA ASN A 119 -3.49 2.35 40.94
C ASN A 119 -2.87 3.74 41.16
N ALA A 120 -2.07 4.23 40.20
CA ALA A 120 -1.46 5.56 40.25
C ALA A 120 -2.52 6.69 40.22
N GLN A 121 -3.64 6.51 39.50
CA GLN A 121 -4.73 7.49 39.51
C GLN A 121 -5.47 7.57 40.86
N TYR A 122 -5.56 6.47 41.61
CA TYR A 122 -6.27 6.45 42.91
C TYR A 122 -5.35 6.76 44.11
N ASN A 123 -4.04 6.52 43.99
CA ASN A 123 -3.07 6.76 45.06
C ASN A 123 -2.45 8.17 45.04
N GLY A 124 -2.83 9.01 44.07
CA GLY A 124 -2.39 10.41 43.95
C GLY A 124 -3.41 11.44 44.45
N ALA A 125 -4.48 11.01 45.14
CA ALA A 125 -5.52 11.85 45.73
C ALA A 125 -5.45 11.82 47.27
#